data_AF-A0A0Q4RKT3-F1
#
_entry.id   AF-A0A0Q4RKT3-F1
#
_cell.length_a   1.000
_cell.length_b   1.000
_cell.length_c   1.000
_cell.angle_alpha   90.00
_cell.angle_beta   90.00
_cell.angle_gamma   90.00
#
_symmetry.space_group_name_H-M   'P 1'
#
loop_
_entity.id
_entity.type
_entity.pdbx_description
1 polymer ?
#
loop_
_entity_poly.entity_id
_entity_poly.type
_entity_poly.pdbx_seq_one_letter_code
_entity_poly.pdbx_strand_id
1 'polypeptide(L)'
;MPAAQPTPPSDIAQILQNNLEAADQIKATANELDVVHAVLATQIPPDALQGDLEAAVKRTDQLEQQLSETAEALDQSNELLQRHIESGSKG
;
A
#
# COMPACT_ATOMS: atom_id res chain seq x y z
N MET A 1 14.05 25.79 20.27
CA MET A 1 13.14 24.93 19.50
C MET A 1 12.22 24.25 20.50
N PRO A 2 10.89 24.34 20.38
CA PRO A 2 10.00 23.59 21.26
C PRO A 2 10.22 22.09 21.02
N ALA A 3 10.48 21.34 22.09
CA ALA A 3 10.56 19.89 22.02
C ALA A 3 9.20 19.34 21.56
N ALA A 4 9.20 18.42 20.59
CA ALA A 4 8.00 17.69 20.22
C ALA A 4 7.47 17.00 21.48
N GLN A 5 6.26 17.37 21.90
CA GLN A 5 5.63 16.74 23.04
C GLN A 5 5.41 15.25 22.70
N PRO A 6 5.69 14.34 23.64
CA PRO A 6 5.50 12.91 23.40
C PRO A 6 4.03 12.64 23.06
N THR A 7 3.81 11.97 21.92
CA THR A 7 2.48 11.57 21.48
C THR A 7 1.90 10.57 22.50
N PRO A 8 0.68 10.77 23.00
CA PRO A 8 0.08 9.85 23.97
C PRO A 8 -0.04 8.42 23.39
N PRO A 9 0.06 7.36 24.22
CA PRO A 9 -0.08 5.98 23.75
C PRO A 9 -1.41 5.67 23.05
N SER A 10 -2.50 6.33 23.47
CA SER A 10 -3.83 6.23 22.84
C SER A 10 -3.83 6.70 21.39
N ASP A 11 -3.06 7.76 21.12
CA ASP A 11 -3.01 8.38 19.80
C ASP A 11 -2.14 7.54 18.86
N ILE A 12 -1.08 6.91 19.40
CA ILE A 12 -0.24 5.96 18.65
C ILE A 12 -1.04 4.70 18.27
N ALA A 13 -1.87 4.17 19.17
CA ALA A 13 -2.75 3.03 18.87
C ALA A 13 -3.76 3.36 17.76
N GLN A 14 -4.35 4.56 17.77
CA GLN A 14 -5.25 5.01 16.71
C GLN A 14 -4.51 5.18 15.37
N ILE A 15 -3.30 5.75 15.38
CA ILE A 15 -2.47 5.87 14.18
C ILE A 15 -2.14 4.50 13.59
N LEU A 16 -1.79 3.52 14.44
CA LEU A 16 -1.55 2.15 14.02
C LEU A 16 -2.79 1.54 13.34
N GLN A 17 -3.97 1.69 13.95
CA GLN A 17 -5.22 1.19 13.38
C GLN A 17 -5.52 1.82 12.00
N ASN A 18 -5.35 3.13 11.87
CA ASN A 18 -5.57 3.83 10.61
C ASN A 18 -4.59 3.38 9.52
N ASN A 19 -3.31 3.16 9.88
CA ASN A 19 -2.31 2.68 8.93
C ASN A 19 -2.56 1.23 8.50
N LEU A 20 -3.05 0.36 9.39
CA LEU A 20 -3.43 -1.01 9.05
C LEU A 20 -4.56 -1.01 8.01
N GLU A 21 -5.60 -0.22 8.25
CA GLU A 21 -6.72 -0.07 7.31
C GLU A 21 -6.26 0.50 5.95
N ALA A 22 -5.36 1.49 5.97
CA ALA A 22 -4.78 2.02 4.75
C ALA A 22 -3.94 0.99 3.99
N ALA A 23 -3.12 0.19 4.67
CA ALA A 23 -2.34 -0.89 4.05
C ALA A 23 -3.28 -1.91 3.37
N ASP A 24 -4.32 -2.35 4.06
CA ASP A 24 -5.30 -3.30 3.52
C ASP A 24 -6.03 -2.74 2.29
N GLN A 25 -6.42 -1.47 2.33
CA GLN A 25 -7.07 -0.82 1.19
C GLN A 25 -6.15 -0.67 -0.02
N ILE A 26 -4.86 -0.38 0.20
CA ILE A 26 -3.86 -0.31 -0.87
C ILE A 26 -3.65 -1.70 -1.48
N LYS A 27 -3.53 -2.76 -0.68
CA LYS A 27 -3.41 -4.15 -1.18
C LYS A 27 -4.62 -4.56 -1.99
N ALA A 28 -5.82 -4.26 -1.50
CA ALA A 28 -7.06 -4.56 -2.23
C ALA A 28 -7.06 -3.87 -3.60
N THR A 29 -6.64 -2.60 -3.65
CA THR A 29 -6.53 -1.84 -4.90
C THR A 29 -5.49 -2.42 -5.85
N ALA A 30 -4.32 -2.83 -5.34
CA ALA A 30 -3.28 -3.49 -6.14
C ALA A 30 -3.80 -4.79 -6.76
N ASN A 31 -4.47 -5.63 -5.96
CA ASN A 31 -5.08 -6.87 -6.45
C ASN A 31 -6.14 -6.62 -7.53
N GLU A 32 -6.95 -5.58 -7.40
CA GLU A 32 -7.92 -5.20 -8.45
C GLU A 32 -7.21 -4.78 -9.75
N LEU A 33 -6.11 -4.04 -9.65
CA LEU A 33 -5.31 -3.65 -10.80
C LEU A 33 -4.61 -4.83 -11.46
N ASP A 34 -4.14 -5.82 -10.70
CA ASP A 34 -3.57 -7.07 -11.24
C ASP A 34 -4.61 -7.81 -12.09
N VAL A 35 -5.85 -7.94 -11.59
CA VAL A 35 -6.95 -8.56 -12.34
C VAL A 35 -7.23 -7.79 -13.63
N VAL A 36 -7.28 -6.46 -13.57
CA VAL A 36 -7.49 -5.61 -14.75
C VAL A 36 -6.34 -5.77 -15.74
N HIS A 37 -5.09 -5.74 -15.26
CA HIS A 37 -3.91 -5.92 -16.09
C HIS A 37 -3.92 -7.30 -16.78
N ALA A 38 -4.21 -8.37 -16.05
CA ALA A 38 -4.32 -9.72 -16.59
C ALA A 38 -5.39 -9.82 -17.67
N VAL A 39 -6.56 -9.20 -17.47
CA VAL A 39 -7.63 -9.16 -18.49
C VAL A 39 -7.17 -8.39 -19.73
N LEU A 40 -6.55 -7.22 -19.56
CA LEU A 40 -6.06 -6.42 -20.68
C LEU A 40 -4.95 -7.15 -21.45
N ALA A 41 -4.02 -7.82 -20.76
CA ALA A 41 -2.91 -8.53 -21.36
C ALA A 41 -3.33 -9.83 -22.09
N THR A 42 -4.41 -10.48 -21.64
CA THR A 42 -4.84 -11.79 -22.20
C THR A 42 -5.97 -11.69 -23.22
N GLN A 43 -6.86 -10.71 -23.10
CA GLN A 43 -8.05 -10.61 -23.97
C GLN A 43 -7.88 -9.62 -25.13
N ILE A 44 -6.85 -8.78 -25.11
CA ILE A 44 -6.58 -7.85 -26.20
C ILE A 44 -5.67 -8.55 -27.23
N PRO A 45 -6.09 -8.67 -28.50
CA PRO A 45 -5.25 -9.20 -29.55
C PRO A 45 -3.95 -8.39 -29.66
N PRO A 46 -2.77 -9.02 -29.87
CA PRO A 46 -1.50 -8.30 -29.96
C PRO A 46 -1.51 -7.20 -31.02
N ASP A 47 -2.21 -7.43 -32.14
CA ASP A 47 -2.32 -6.46 -33.23
C ASP A 47 -3.15 -5.22 -32.85
N ALA A 48 -4.01 -5.32 -31.84
CA ALA A 48 -4.75 -4.18 -31.28
C ALA A 48 -3.99 -3.47 -30.16
N LEU A 49 -2.96 -4.12 -29.61
CA LEU A 49 -2.16 -3.67 -28.48
C LEU A 49 -1.03 -2.74 -28.96
N GLN A 50 -1.41 -1.55 -29.43
CA GLN A 50 -0.49 -0.56 -29.99
C GLN A 50 -0.74 0.83 -29.43
N GLY A 51 0.31 1.66 -29.41
CA GLY A 51 0.22 3.07 -29.03
C GLY A 51 -0.27 3.26 -27.59
N ASP A 52 -1.32 4.07 -27.42
CA ASP A 52 -1.86 4.44 -26.11
C ASP A 52 -2.36 3.23 -25.31
N LEU A 53 -2.82 2.17 -25.99
CA LEU A 53 -3.30 0.96 -25.30
C LEU A 53 -2.15 0.18 -24.67
N GLU A 54 -1.03 0.00 -25.38
CA GLU A 54 0.17 -0.64 -24.82
C GLU A 54 0.72 0.17 -23.63
N ALA A 55 0.75 1.50 -23.77
CA ALA A 55 1.17 2.39 -22.70
C ALA A 55 0.26 2.30 -21.47
N ALA A 56 -1.07 2.17 -21.67
CA ALA A 56 -2.02 1.99 -20.59
C ALA A 56 -1.81 0.66 -19.85
N VAL A 57 -1.64 -0.46 -20.58
CA VAL A 57 -1.37 -1.78 -19.98
C VAL A 57 -0.11 -1.74 -19.12
N LYS A 58 1.01 -1.23 -19.66
CA LYS A 58 2.26 -1.08 -18.89
C LYS A 58 2.11 -0.17 -17.68
N ARG A 59 1.32 0.89 -17.79
CA ARG A 59 1.10 1.81 -16.68
C ARG A 59 0.25 1.18 -15.57
N THR A 60 -0.71 0.33 -15.93
CA THR A 60 -1.49 -0.45 -14.95
C THR A 60 -0.59 -1.41 -14.16
N ASP A 61 0.30 -2.13 -14.85
CA ASP A 61 1.31 -3.02 -14.23
C ASP A 61 2.23 -2.25 -13.26
N GLN A 62 2.75 -1.10 -13.69
CA GLN A 62 3.60 -0.26 -12.84
C GLN A 62 2.87 0.28 -11.60
N LEU A 63 1.60 0.66 -11.74
CA LEU A 63 0.81 1.16 -10.61
C LEU A 63 0.48 0.05 -9.62
N GLU A 64 0.16 -1.15 -10.10
CA GLU A 64 -0.02 -2.33 -9.25
C GLU A 64 1.23 -2.57 -8.41
N GLN A 65 2.40 -2.67 -9.07
CA GLN A 65 3.66 -2.92 -8.38
C GLN A 65 3.97 -1.85 -7.32
N GLN A 66 3.77 -0.57 -7.66
CA GLN A 66 3.99 0.53 -6.72
C GLN A 66 3.05 0.49 -5.51
N LEU A 67 1.78 0.13 -5.71
CA LEU A 67 0.83 -0.01 -4.60
C LEU A 67 1.20 -1.20 -3.72
N SER A 68 1.57 -2.34 -4.32
CA SER A 68 2.04 -3.52 -3.60
C SER A 68 3.27 -3.22 -2.73
N GLU A 69 4.29 -2.56 -3.29
CA GLU A 69 5.48 -2.11 -2.54
C GLU A 69 5.12 -1.13 -1.42
N THR A 70 4.20 -0.20 -1.68
CA THR A 70 3.75 0.78 -0.68
C THR A 70 3.02 0.10 0.48
N ALA A 71 2.17 -0.88 0.19
CA ALA A 71 1.49 -1.66 1.21
C ALA A 71 2.47 -2.44 2.10
N GLU A 72 3.48 -3.08 1.51
CA GLU A 72 4.52 -3.79 2.28
C GLU A 72 5.31 -2.84 3.18
N ALA A 73 5.68 -1.65 2.68
CA ALA A 73 6.36 -0.65 3.49
C ALA A 73 5.49 -0.16 4.67
N LEU A 74 4.19 -0.02 4.45
CA LEU A 74 3.22 0.31 5.50
C LEU A 74 3.09 -0.81 6.53
N ASP A 75 3.03 -2.08 6.11
CA ASP A 75 3.03 -3.22 7.04
C ASP A 75 4.27 -3.23 7.93
N GLN A 76 5.46 -3.05 7.35
CA GLN A 76 6.72 -2.98 8.11
C GLN A 76 6.71 -1.83 9.13
N SER A 77 6.16 -0.67 8.74
CA SER A 77 5.98 0.48 9.63
C SER A 77 5.00 0.16 10.77
N ASN A 78 3.90 -0.52 10.47
CA ASN A 78 2.90 -0.95 11.44
C ASN A 78 3.48 -1.94 12.46
N GLU A 79 4.28 -2.90 12.01
CA GLU A 79 5.00 -3.84 12.90
C GLU A 79 5.97 -3.12 13.84
N LEU A 80 6.66 -2.08 13.37
CA LEU A 80 7.55 -1.26 14.19
C LEU A 80 6.75 -0.45 15.23
N LEU A 81 5.64 0.16 14.82
CA LEU A 81 4.73 0.89 15.71
C LEU A 81 4.14 -0.01 16.79
N GLN A 82 3.67 -1.20 16.41
CA GLN A 82 3.11 -2.18 17.35
C GLN A 82 4.14 -2.59 18.40
N ARG A 83 5.37 -2.91 17.99
CA ARG A 83 6.47 -3.21 18.92
C ARG A 83 6.77 -2.04 19.86
N HIS A 84 6.67 -0.79 19.38
CA HIS A 84 6.89 0.38 20.22
C HIS A 84 5.82 0.52 21.31
N ILE A 85 4.55 0.32 20.96
CA ILE A 85 3.43 0.32 21.93
C ILE A 85 3.64 -0.77 22.99
N GLU A 86 3.96 -2.00 22.56
CA GLU A 86 4.17 -3.13 23.47
C GLU A 86 5.37 -2.92 24.40
N SER A 87 6.45 -2.33 23.89
CA SER A 87 7.65 -2.03 24.67
C SER A 87 7.42 -0.90 25.68
N GLY A 88 6.68 0.14 25.28
CA GLY A 88 6.30 1.26 26.14
C GLY A 88 5.28 0.87 27.23
N SER A 89 4.49 -0.18 27.00
CA SER A 89 3.55 -0.72 27.99
C SER A 89 4.19 -1.61 29.07
N LYS A 90 5.46 -2.01 28.91
CA LYS A 90 6.19 -2.87 29.87
C LYS A 90 7.17 -2.11 30.78
N GLY A 91 7.25 -0.79 30.64
CA GLY A 91 8.14 0.10 31.41
C GLY A 91 7.46 0.80 32.56
#